data_AF-A0A376ZTG6-F1
#
_entry.id   AF-A0A376ZTG6-F1
#
_cell.length_a   1.000
_cell.length_b   1.000
_cell.length_c   1.000
_cell.angle_alpha   90.00
_cell.angle_beta   90.00
_cell.angle_gamma   90.00
#
_symmetry.space_group_name_H-M   'P 1'
#
loop_
_entity.id
_entity.type
_entity.pdbx_description
1 polymer ?
#
loop_
_entity_poly.entity_id
_entity_poly.type
_entity_poly.pdbx_seq_one_letter_code
_entity_poly.pdbx_strand_id
1 'polypeptide(L)'
;MVIERRNFQRVYDLTHRVMPDWDDERDLVSQTEAEIIMLDNSARSLGIFREQWLADYYRLKRPALAAWREARAEQQQIIAVHVEKLGNLWLHADLLPLLERALAGKLTATHSAVLSPFDPVVWDRKRAE
;
A
#
# COMPACT_ATOMS: atom_id res chain seq x y z
N MET A 1 6.42 -19.20 -13.83
CA MET A 1 6.95 -17.95 -13.23
C MET A 1 8.29 -17.59 -13.87
N VAL A 2 8.73 -16.33 -13.85
CA VAL A 2 10.06 -15.94 -14.37
C VAL A 2 11.11 -16.26 -13.31
N ILE A 3 12.03 -17.18 -13.61
CA ILE A 3 13.07 -17.60 -12.65
C ILE A 3 14.38 -16.86 -12.83
N GLU A 4 14.68 -16.41 -14.05
CA GLU A 4 15.90 -15.66 -14.34
C GLU A 4 15.78 -14.89 -15.67
N ARG A 5 16.81 -14.11 -15.99
CA ARG A 5 16.98 -13.43 -17.28
C ARG A 5 18.31 -13.84 -17.91
N ARG A 6 18.29 -14.30 -19.17
CA ARG A 6 19.50 -14.61 -19.97
C ARG A 6 19.52 -13.73 -21.21
N ASN A 7 20.52 -12.86 -21.36
CA ASN A 7 20.65 -11.96 -22.50
C ASN A 7 19.32 -11.22 -22.83
N PHE A 8 18.69 -10.62 -21.81
CA PHE A 8 17.38 -9.94 -21.89
C PHE A 8 16.16 -10.84 -22.15
N GLN A 9 16.33 -12.16 -22.29
CA GLN A 9 15.22 -13.11 -22.42
C GLN A 9 14.76 -13.59 -21.04
N ARG A 10 13.44 -13.63 -20.81
CA ARG A 10 12.85 -14.21 -19.59
C ARG A 10 12.86 -15.72 -19.70
N VAL A 11 13.42 -16.40 -18.71
CA VAL A 11 13.32 -17.86 -18.57
C VAL A 11 12.16 -18.16 -17.65
N TYR A 12 11.20 -18.94 -18.16
CA TYR A 12 10.02 -19.36 -17.39
C TYR A 12 10.20 -20.80 -16.93
N ASP A 13 9.73 -21.10 -15.73
CA ASP A 13 9.62 -22.47 -15.22
C ASP A 13 8.23 -22.73 -14.61
N LEU A 14 7.92 -24.00 -14.40
CA LEU A 14 6.69 -24.49 -13.78
C LEU A 14 6.62 -24.06 -12.33
N THR A 15 5.44 -23.62 -11.87
CA THR A 15 5.25 -23.09 -10.52
C THR A 15 5.78 -24.02 -9.43
N HIS A 16 5.47 -25.32 -9.50
CA HIS A 16 5.92 -26.33 -8.52
C HIS A 16 7.43 -26.58 -8.51
N ARG A 17 8.19 -26.15 -9.53
CA ARG A 17 9.66 -26.22 -9.50
C ARG A 17 10.28 -25.01 -8.83
N VAL A 18 9.59 -23.87 -8.91
CA VAL A 18 10.05 -22.60 -8.33
C VAL A 18 9.59 -22.47 -6.88
N MET A 19 8.41 -22.98 -6.56
CA MET A 19 7.81 -23.01 -5.23
C MET A 19 7.40 -24.46 -4.91
N PRO A 20 8.38 -25.35 -4.62
CA PRO A 20 8.13 -26.78 -4.46
C PRO A 20 7.25 -27.13 -3.26
N ASP A 21 7.28 -26.30 -2.22
CA ASP A 21 6.55 -26.54 -0.98
C ASP A 21 5.20 -25.82 -0.94
N TRP A 22 4.84 -25.06 -2.00
CA TRP A 22 3.60 -24.28 -2.05
C TRP A 22 2.40 -25.15 -2.41
N ASP A 23 1.34 -24.99 -1.64
CA ASP A 23 0.08 -25.69 -1.82
C ASP A 23 -1.07 -24.67 -1.86
N ASP A 24 -1.76 -24.54 -3.00
CA ASP A 24 -2.85 -23.58 -3.16
C ASP A 24 -4.02 -23.84 -2.19
N GLU A 25 -4.25 -25.07 -1.73
CA GLU A 25 -5.34 -25.33 -0.78
C GLU A 25 -4.99 -24.90 0.66
N ARG A 26 -3.69 -24.88 0.98
CA ARG A 26 -3.18 -24.58 2.32
C ARG A 26 -2.67 -23.15 2.47
N ASP A 27 -1.95 -22.66 1.47
CA ASP A 27 -1.16 -21.42 1.54
C ASP A 27 -1.83 -20.24 0.83
N LEU A 28 -2.79 -20.50 -0.07
CA LEU A 28 -3.54 -19.44 -0.73
C LEU A 28 -4.58 -18.85 0.22
N VAL A 29 -4.47 -17.56 0.47
CA VAL A 29 -5.51 -16.80 1.18
C VAL A 29 -6.72 -16.59 0.28
N SER A 30 -7.91 -16.49 0.88
CA SER A 30 -9.10 -16.15 0.12
C SER A 30 -8.95 -14.77 -0.53
N GLN A 31 -9.66 -14.52 -1.63
CA GLN A 31 -9.62 -13.23 -2.30
C GLN A 31 -9.97 -12.07 -1.34
N THR A 32 -10.98 -12.27 -0.49
CA THR A 32 -11.42 -11.25 0.47
C THR A 32 -10.33 -10.94 1.50
N GLU A 33 -9.65 -11.96 2.04
CA GLU A 33 -8.54 -11.76 2.98
C GLU A 33 -7.35 -11.09 2.29
N ALA A 34 -7.01 -11.52 1.07
CA ALA A 34 -5.95 -10.90 0.28
C ALA A 34 -6.21 -9.40 0.04
N GLU A 35 -7.45 -9.05 -0.33
CA GLU A 35 -7.85 -7.65 -0.53
C GLU A 35 -7.74 -6.84 0.76
N ILE A 36 -8.15 -7.39 1.90
CA ILE A 36 -7.99 -6.73 3.20
C ILE A 36 -6.52 -6.47 3.52
N ILE A 37 -5.65 -7.48 3.36
CA ILE A 37 -4.21 -7.35 3.58
C ILE A 37 -3.62 -6.29 2.64
N MET A 38 -4.02 -6.28 1.37
CA MET A 38 -3.58 -5.29 0.39
C MET A 38 -4.01 -3.87 0.75
N LEU A 39 -5.25 -3.68 1.24
CA LEU A 39 -5.72 -2.37 1.71
C LEU A 39 -4.95 -1.89 2.94
N ASP A 40 -4.67 -2.77 3.90
CA ASP A 40 -3.86 -2.46 5.09
C ASP A 40 -2.44 -2.03 4.70
N ASN A 41 -1.79 -2.80 3.81
CA ASN A 41 -0.47 -2.48 3.28
C ASN A 41 -0.47 -1.14 2.53
N SER A 42 -1.53 -0.84 1.78
CA SER A 42 -1.69 0.42 1.07
C SER A 42 -1.80 1.59 2.04
N ALA A 43 -2.65 1.47 3.05
CA ALA A 43 -2.86 2.51 4.07
C ALA A 43 -1.56 2.83 4.81
N ARG A 44 -0.82 1.80 5.24
CA ARG A 44 0.49 1.96 5.88
C ARG A 44 1.52 2.59 4.95
N SER A 45 1.59 2.17 3.70
CA SER A 45 2.60 2.68 2.74
C SER A 45 2.35 4.13 2.33
N LEU A 46 1.08 4.54 2.21
CA LEU A 46 0.71 5.91 1.85
C LEU A 46 0.81 6.87 3.05
N GLY A 47 0.61 6.36 4.26
CA GLY A 47 0.64 7.12 5.50
C GLY A 47 -0.59 7.96 5.72
N ILE A 48 -0.74 9.06 4.97
CA ILE A 48 -2.00 9.81 4.88
C ILE A 48 -2.71 9.48 3.56
N PHE A 49 -4.01 9.25 3.61
CA PHE A 49 -4.75 8.80 2.43
C PHE A 49 -6.23 9.19 2.43
N ARG A 50 -6.81 9.19 1.24
CA ARG A 50 -8.26 9.07 1.02
C ARG A 50 -8.58 7.61 0.72
N GLU A 51 -9.75 7.13 1.12
CA GLU A 51 -10.15 5.73 0.93
C GLU A 51 -10.04 5.27 -0.53
N GLN A 52 -10.39 6.13 -1.49
CA GLN A 52 -10.31 5.84 -2.92
C GLN A 52 -8.88 5.64 -3.45
N TRP A 53 -7.85 6.06 -2.70
CA TRP A 53 -6.45 5.88 -3.11
C TRP A 53 -5.94 4.48 -2.82
N LEU A 54 -6.53 3.78 -1.84
CA LEU A 54 -6.03 2.48 -1.40
C LEU A 54 -6.14 1.42 -2.49
N ALA A 55 -7.26 1.41 -3.22
CA ALA A 55 -7.50 0.43 -4.27
C ALA A 55 -6.48 0.56 -5.41
N ASP A 56 -5.99 1.77 -5.70
CA ASP A 56 -5.09 1.96 -6.83
C ASP A 56 -3.71 1.36 -6.58
N TYR A 57 -3.24 1.33 -5.33
CA TYR A 57 -1.92 0.82 -4.93
C TYR A 57 -1.65 -0.61 -5.47
N TYR A 58 -2.64 -1.49 -5.35
CA TYR A 58 -2.61 -2.86 -5.91
C TYR A 58 -3.52 -3.06 -7.13
N ARG A 59 -4.09 -1.99 -7.69
CA ARG A 59 -5.08 -2.02 -8.79
C ARG A 59 -6.28 -2.93 -8.50
N LEU A 60 -6.77 -2.91 -7.26
CA LEU A 60 -7.93 -3.67 -6.81
C LEU A 60 -9.20 -3.22 -7.54
N LYS A 61 -10.01 -4.18 -7.98
CA LYS A 61 -11.27 -3.90 -8.67
C LYS A 61 -12.42 -3.88 -7.68
N ARG A 62 -12.92 -2.68 -7.35
CA ARG A 62 -14.10 -2.43 -6.50
C ARG A 62 -14.02 -3.13 -5.11
N PRO A 63 -12.92 -2.95 -4.34
CA PRO A 63 -12.87 -3.50 -2.99
C PRO A 63 -13.90 -2.83 -2.08
N ALA A 64 -14.26 -3.50 -0.98
CA ALA A 64 -15.24 -3.01 0.00
C ALA A 64 -14.67 -1.91 0.93
N LEU A 65 -14.29 -0.76 0.36
CA LEU A 65 -13.57 0.31 1.05
C LEU A 65 -14.30 0.86 2.29
N ALA A 66 -15.62 1.04 2.22
CA ALA A 66 -16.40 1.58 3.33
C ALA A 66 -16.38 0.65 4.55
N ALA A 67 -16.62 -0.65 4.32
CA ALA A 67 -16.58 -1.68 5.36
C ALA A 67 -15.16 -1.81 5.95
N TRP A 68 -14.13 -1.79 5.10
CA TRP A 68 -12.74 -1.79 5.55
C TRP A 68 -12.44 -0.58 6.45
N ARG A 69 -12.82 0.63 6.01
CA ARG A 69 -12.58 1.87 6.76
C ARG A 69 -13.26 1.82 8.13
N GLU A 70 -14.52 1.42 8.17
CA GLU A 70 -15.30 1.35 9.42
C GLU A 70 -14.65 0.38 10.41
N ALA A 71 -14.30 -0.82 9.96
CA ALA A 71 -13.62 -1.81 10.79
C ALA A 71 -12.27 -1.29 11.32
N ARG A 72 -11.46 -0.65 10.48
CA ARG A 72 -10.14 -0.12 10.87
C ARG A 72 -10.21 1.11 11.76
N ALA A 73 -11.22 1.95 11.58
CA ALA A 73 -11.47 3.09 12.45
C ALA A 73 -11.93 2.62 13.84
N GLU A 74 -12.83 1.64 13.92
CA GLU A 74 -13.25 1.03 15.18
C GLU A 74 -12.07 0.37 15.92
N GLN A 75 -11.18 -0.30 15.18
CA GLN A 75 -9.95 -0.89 15.70
C GLN A 75 -8.85 0.13 16.00
N GLN A 76 -9.08 1.43 15.78
CA GLN A 76 -8.10 2.52 15.95
C GLN A 76 -6.81 2.32 15.14
N GLN A 77 -6.87 1.55 14.05
CA GLN A 77 -5.74 1.35 13.14
C GLN A 77 -5.59 2.49 12.13
N ILE A 78 -6.65 3.29 11.95
CA ILE A 78 -6.62 4.53 11.18
C ILE A 78 -7.23 5.67 11.99
N ILE A 79 -6.69 6.88 11.81
CA ILE A 79 -7.05 8.06 12.58
C ILE A 79 -7.49 9.16 11.61
N ALA A 80 -8.64 9.77 11.87
CA ALA A 80 -9.11 10.88 11.06
C ALA A 80 -8.21 12.11 11.28
N VAL A 81 -7.76 12.73 10.20
CA VAL A 81 -6.91 13.93 10.23
C VAL A 81 -7.42 14.96 9.24
N HIS A 82 -7.15 16.24 9.52
CA HIS A 82 -7.45 17.34 8.62
C HIS A 82 -6.16 18.02 8.20
N VAL A 83 -5.98 18.21 6.89
CA VAL A 83 -4.82 18.91 6.31
C VAL A 83 -5.33 20.12 5.53
N GLU A 84 -4.85 21.31 5.88
CA GLU A 84 -5.38 22.62 5.42
C GLU A 84 -5.73 22.69 3.92
N LYS A 85 -4.88 22.13 3.04
CA LYS A 85 -5.07 22.14 1.58
C LYS A 85 -5.62 20.86 0.98
N LEU A 86 -5.62 19.75 1.72
CA LEU A 86 -6.05 18.43 1.23
C LEU A 86 -7.41 18.00 1.81
N GLY A 87 -7.88 18.70 2.85
CA GLY A 87 -9.13 18.42 3.55
C GLY A 87 -9.02 17.23 4.50
N ASN A 88 -10.12 16.51 4.64
CA ASN A 88 -10.21 15.35 5.53
C ASN A 88 -9.54 14.12 4.89
N LEU A 89 -8.70 13.47 5.69
CA LEU A 89 -7.90 12.31 5.33
C LEU A 89 -7.90 11.32 6.49
N TRP A 90 -7.34 10.14 6.24
CA TRP A 90 -7.00 9.15 7.25
C TRP A 90 -5.49 9.04 7.37
N LEU A 91 -5.00 8.81 8.59
CA LEU A 91 -3.62 8.49 8.91
C LEU A 91 -3.55 7.05 9.42
N HIS A 92 -2.63 6.24 8.91
CA HIS A 92 -2.35 4.93 9.51
C HIS A 92 -1.70 5.08 10.89
N ALA A 93 -2.20 4.35 11.90
CA ALA A 93 -1.80 4.52 13.30
C ALA A 93 -0.29 4.34 13.55
N ASP A 94 0.37 3.41 12.85
CA ASP A 94 1.83 3.20 12.94
C ASP A 94 2.65 4.47 12.65
N LEU A 95 2.08 5.45 11.94
CA LEU A 95 2.75 6.68 11.53
C LEU A 95 2.34 7.89 12.36
N LEU A 96 1.51 7.70 13.39
CA LEU A 96 1.15 8.74 14.35
C LEU A 96 2.37 9.44 14.97
N PRO A 97 3.47 8.74 15.37
CA PRO A 97 4.65 9.42 15.88
C PRO A 97 5.31 10.38 14.87
N LEU A 98 5.13 10.15 13.57
CA LEU A 98 5.64 11.06 12.53
C LEU A 98 4.76 12.31 12.40
N LEU A 99 3.45 12.20 12.62
CA LEU A 99 2.54 13.34 12.63
C LEU A 99 2.90 14.32 13.74
N GLU A 100 3.17 13.84 14.95
CA GLU A 100 3.60 14.69 16.08
C GLU A 100 4.88 15.46 15.74
N ARG A 101 5.85 14.79 15.10
CA ARG A 101 7.06 15.42 14.61
C ARG A 101 6.79 16.44 13.52
N ALA A 102 5.87 16.17 12.61
CA ALA A 102 5.47 17.09 11.54
C ALA A 102 4.83 18.37 12.13
N LEU A 103 3.92 18.23 13.08
CA LEU A 103 3.29 19.35 13.79
C LEU A 103 4.31 20.19 14.57
N ALA A 104 5.35 19.56 15.13
CA ALA A 104 6.45 20.25 15.80
C ALA A 104 7.48 20.86 14.84
N GLY A 105 7.31 20.74 13.51
CA GLY A 105 8.27 21.22 12.51
C GLY A 105 9.59 20.44 12.48
N LYS A 106 9.62 19.21 13.01
CA LYS A 106 10.81 18.37 13.18
C LYS A 106 10.91 17.22 12.17
N LEU A 107 10.06 17.23 11.15
CA LEU A 107 10.12 16.28 10.05
C LEU A 107 11.05 16.84 8.96
N THR A 108 12.34 16.51 9.06
CA THR A 108 13.36 16.97 8.12
C THR A 108 13.73 15.84 7.15
N ALA A 109 13.74 16.14 5.85
CA ALA A 109 14.24 15.21 4.85
C ALA A 109 15.77 15.10 4.98
N THR A 110 16.27 13.89 5.19
CA THR A 110 17.71 13.62 5.37
C THR A 110 18.38 13.08 4.12
N HIS A 111 17.61 12.68 3.11
CA HIS A 111 18.09 12.06 1.89
C HIS A 111 17.33 12.59 0.68
N SER A 112 17.97 12.52 -0.48
CA SER A 112 17.34 12.74 -1.78
C SER A 112 17.54 11.49 -2.63
N ALA A 113 16.47 11.06 -3.31
CA ALA A 113 16.49 9.89 -4.18
C ALA A 113 15.85 10.24 -5.52
N VAL A 114 16.41 9.74 -6.61
CA VAL A 114 15.79 9.80 -7.94
C VAL A 114 14.82 8.62 -8.03
N LEU A 115 13.54 8.92 -8.19
CA LEU A 115 12.49 7.90 -8.30
C LEU A 115 12.26 7.54 -9.77
N SER A 116 11.96 6.25 -10.00
CA SER A 116 11.43 5.80 -11.28
C SER A 116 10.06 6.43 -11.53
N PRO A 117 9.67 6.72 -12.79
CA PRO A 117 8.29 7.11 -13.12
C PRO A 117 7.24 6.07 -12.71
N PHE A 118 7.66 4.83 -12.42
CA PHE A 118 6.83 3.73 -11.96
C PHE A 118 6.95 3.46 -10.46
N ASP A 119 7.62 4.35 -9.72
CA ASP A 119 7.75 4.20 -8.27
C ASP A 119 6.38 4.40 -7.58
N PRO A 120 5.97 3.53 -6.63
CA PRO A 120 4.68 3.62 -5.95
C PRO A 120 4.40 4.97 -5.27
N VAL A 121 5.42 5.77 -4.97
CA VAL A 121 5.24 7.10 -4.39
C VAL A 121 4.64 8.08 -5.40
N VAL A 122 5.06 8.02 -6.67
CA VAL A 122 4.76 9.04 -7.70
C VAL A 122 3.91 8.55 -8.86
N TRP A 123 3.72 7.24 -9.00
CA TRP A 123 3.02 6.65 -10.15
C TRP A 123 1.53 7.06 -10.26
N ASP A 124 0.86 7.35 -9.14
CA ASP A 124 -0.50 7.92 -9.14
C ASP A 124 -0.40 9.44 -9.28
N ARG A 125 -0.56 9.91 -10.53
CA ARG A 125 -0.49 11.33 -10.86
C ARG A 125 -1.51 12.19 -10.13
N LYS A 126 -2.69 11.66 -9.82
CA LYS A 126 -3.74 12.43 -9.09
C LYS A 126 -3.35 12.73 -7.65
N ARG A 127 -2.34 12.03 -7.11
CA ARG A 127 -1.74 12.29 -5.79
C ARG A 127 -0.51 13.18 -5.88
N ALA A 128 0.25 13.07 -6.96
CA ALA A 128 1.53 13.75 -7.13
C ALA A 128 1.42 15.17 -7.71
N GLU A 129 0.29 15.51 -8.35
CA GLU A 129 -0.02 16.81 -8.97
C GLU A 129 -1.19 17.49 -8.25
#